data_AF-A0A6M0BQJ8-F1
#
_entry.id   AF-A0A6M0BQJ8-F1
#
_cell.length_a   1.000
_cell.length_b   1.000
_cell.length_c   1.000
_cell.angle_alpha   90.00
_cell.angle_beta   90.00
_cell.angle_gamma   90.00
#
_symmetry.space_group_name_H-M   'P 1'
#
loop_
_entity.id
_entity.type
_entity.pdbx_description
1 polymer ?
#
loop_
_entity_poly.entity_id
_entity_poly.type
_entity_poly.pdbx_seq_one_letter_code
_entity_poly.pdbx_strand_id
1 'polypeptide(L)'
;MTGTVERQQKLNKFEKFKAEKDGLAVKTELEKFANIGWEAIDKTDRDHRLKWLGVFFRPVTPGKFMLRMRMPNGFITSQQMGVLAEIVQRYGEDGSADITTRQNLQLRGIRIEDIPDIFHRSEQVGLTTVQS
;
A
#
# COMPACT_ATOMS: atom_id res chain seq x y z
N MET A 1 -9.56 20.07 -43.21
CA MET A 1 -8.93 18.84 -42.69
C MET A 1 -7.79 19.26 -41.79
N THR A 2 -8.05 19.43 -40.49
CA THR A 2 -7.01 19.69 -39.49
C THR A 2 -6.35 18.35 -39.17
N GLY A 3 -5.12 18.17 -39.65
CA GLY A 3 -4.32 16.99 -39.34
C GLY A 3 -4.00 16.96 -37.85
N THR A 4 -4.48 15.93 -37.15
CA THR A 4 -4.10 15.65 -35.78
C THR A 4 -2.63 15.26 -35.78
N VAL A 5 -1.77 16.14 -35.26
CA VAL A 5 -0.37 15.79 -35.04
C VAL A 5 -0.34 14.72 -33.95
N GLU A 6 0.02 13.48 -34.30
CA GLU A 6 0.29 12.43 -33.31
C GLU A 6 1.44 12.88 -32.42
N ARG A 7 1.10 13.35 -31.22
CA ARG A 7 2.09 13.70 -30.21
C ARG A 7 2.70 12.40 -29.69
N GLN A 8 3.87 12.01 -30.21
CA GLN A 8 4.66 10.94 -29.60
C GLN A 8 5.03 11.34 -28.17
N GLN A 9 4.24 10.85 -27.22
CA GLN A 9 4.35 11.24 -25.83
C GLN A 9 5.52 10.46 -25.21
N LYS A 10 6.67 11.12 -25.03
CA LYS A 10 7.81 10.54 -24.34
C LYS A 10 7.42 10.26 -22.87
N LEU A 11 7.04 9.02 -22.59
CA LEU A 11 6.66 8.58 -21.25
C LEU A 11 7.85 8.69 -20.30
N ASN A 12 7.62 9.27 -19.12
CA ASN A 12 8.60 9.21 -18.02
C ASN A 12 8.63 7.78 -17.42
N LYS A 13 9.57 7.50 -16.52
CA LYS A 13 9.73 6.16 -15.91
C LYS A 13 8.43 5.68 -15.22
N PHE A 14 7.89 6.53 -14.33
CA PHE A 14 6.47 6.78 -14.06
C PHE A 14 5.42 6.02 -14.90
N GLU A 15 5.12 6.64 -16.04
CA GLU A 15 4.09 6.23 -16.98
C GLU A 15 4.43 4.92 -17.70
N LYS A 16 5.72 4.64 -17.94
CA LYS A 16 6.15 3.39 -18.58
C LYS A 16 5.73 2.17 -17.76
N PHE A 17 6.07 2.13 -16.48
CA PHE A 17 5.73 0.95 -15.67
C PHE A 17 4.21 0.81 -15.42
N LYS A 18 3.46 1.92 -15.44
CA LYS A 18 1.99 1.90 -15.35
C LYS A 18 1.38 1.35 -16.63
N ALA A 19 1.96 1.68 -17.79
CA ALA A 19 1.55 1.12 -19.07
C ALA A 19 1.89 -0.37 -19.20
N GLU A 20 2.99 -0.82 -18.60
CA GLU A 20 3.40 -2.23 -18.60
C GLU A 20 2.47 -3.13 -17.77
N LYS A 21 2.01 -2.64 -16.61
CA LYS A 21 1.13 -3.38 -15.69
C LYS A 21 0.38 -2.41 -14.79
N ASP A 22 -0.95 -2.58 -14.74
CA ASP A 22 -1.82 -1.81 -13.84
C ASP A 22 -1.36 -1.97 -12.38
N GLY A 23 -1.26 -0.85 -11.67
CA GLY A 23 -0.89 -0.83 -10.26
C GLY A 23 -1.86 -1.62 -9.37
N LEU A 24 -3.16 -1.70 -9.72
CA LEU A 24 -4.14 -2.47 -8.97
C LEU A 24 -4.06 -3.98 -9.22
N ALA A 25 -3.42 -4.43 -10.31
CA ALA A 25 -3.27 -5.85 -10.61
C ALA A 25 -2.54 -6.62 -9.51
N VAL A 26 -1.62 -5.95 -8.81
CA VAL A 26 -0.84 -6.52 -7.70
C VAL A 26 -1.69 -6.95 -6.50
N LYS A 27 -2.96 -6.53 -6.41
CA LYS A 27 -3.89 -7.01 -5.37
C LYS A 27 -4.05 -8.53 -5.43
N THR A 28 -4.10 -9.09 -6.64
CA THR A 28 -4.26 -10.54 -6.86
C THR A 28 -2.98 -11.34 -6.56
N GLU A 29 -1.85 -10.65 -6.44
CA GLU A 29 -0.53 -11.24 -6.22
C GLU A 29 -0.07 -11.14 -4.76
N LEU A 30 -0.85 -10.52 -3.87
CA LEU A 30 -0.46 -10.31 -2.47
C LEU A 30 -0.13 -11.61 -1.74
N GLU A 31 -0.90 -12.67 -1.94
CA GLU A 31 -0.61 -14.00 -1.38
C GLU A 31 0.73 -14.54 -1.87
N LYS A 32 1.03 -14.37 -3.15
CA LYS A 32 2.33 -14.77 -3.70
C LYS A 32 3.45 -13.96 -3.05
N PHE A 33 3.28 -12.64 -2.92
CA PHE A 33 4.28 -11.76 -2.31
C PHE A 33 4.53 -12.07 -0.84
N ALA A 34 3.48 -12.40 -0.09
CA ALA A 34 3.57 -12.86 1.29
C ALA A 34 4.38 -14.17 1.40
N ASN A 35 4.22 -15.09 0.45
CA ASN A 35 4.94 -16.38 0.49
C ASN A 35 6.42 -16.29 0.07
N ILE A 36 6.74 -15.45 -0.91
CA ILE A 36 8.12 -15.35 -1.43
C ILE A 36 9.01 -14.38 -0.64
N GLY A 37 8.43 -13.55 0.21
CA GLY A 37 9.13 -12.51 0.98
C GLY A 37 9.56 -11.30 0.15
N TRP A 38 9.89 -10.20 0.82
CA TRP A 38 10.08 -8.89 0.18
C TRP A 38 11.29 -8.78 -0.75
N GLU A 39 12.29 -9.64 -0.57
CA GLU A 39 13.52 -9.65 -1.37
C GLU A 39 13.30 -10.20 -2.78
N ALA A 40 12.35 -11.14 -2.91
CA ALA A 40 12.05 -11.81 -4.17
C ALA A 40 11.01 -11.07 -5.03
N ILE A 41 10.40 -10.01 -4.52
CA ILE A 41 9.43 -9.20 -5.27
C ILE A 41 10.18 -8.32 -6.27
N ASP A 42 9.66 -8.21 -7.49
CA ASP A 42 10.15 -7.25 -8.47
C ASP A 42 10.23 -5.84 -7.86
N LYS A 43 11.34 -5.13 -8.11
CA LYS A 43 11.57 -3.82 -7.51
C LYS A 43 10.49 -2.81 -7.90
N THR A 44 9.95 -2.90 -9.11
CA THR A 44 8.89 -1.99 -9.57
C THR A 44 7.58 -2.30 -8.85
N ASP A 45 7.24 -3.57 -8.67
CA ASP A 45 6.09 -3.96 -7.86
C ASP A 45 6.23 -3.50 -6.41
N ARG A 46 7.37 -3.81 -5.78
CA ARG A 46 7.64 -3.51 -4.37
C ARG A 46 7.69 -2.00 -4.08
N ASP A 47 8.44 -1.25 -4.88
CA ASP A 47 8.75 0.15 -4.59
C ASP A 47 7.72 1.13 -5.21
N HIS A 48 6.94 0.67 -6.21
CA HIS A 48 5.99 1.51 -6.92
C HIS A 48 4.55 0.95 -6.95
N ARG A 49 4.30 -0.25 -7.47
CA ARG A 49 2.91 -0.71 -7.69
C ARG A 49 2.15 -0.99 -6.40
N LEU A 50 2.80 -1.52 -5.36
CA LEU A 50 2.21 -1.71 -4.02
C LEU A 50 1.61 -0.43 -3.41
N LYS A 51 2.08 0.76 -3.84
CA LYS A 51 1.53 2.04 -3.37
C LYS A 51 0.06 2.23 -3.76
N TRP A 52 -0.42 1.62 -4.84
CA TRP A 52 -1.85 1.63 -5.22
C TRP A 52 -2.71 0.94 -4.16
N LEU A 53 -2.15 -0.01 -3.42
CA LEU A 53 -2.80 -0.69 -2.30
C LEU A 53 -2.50 -0.03 -0.95
N GLY A 54 -1.88 1.15 -0.95
CA GLY A 54 -1.49 1.86 0.27
C GLY A 54 -0.29 1.26 1.00
N VAL A 55 0.45 0.34 0.37
CA VAL A 55 1.62 -0.35 0.93
C VAL A 55 2.90 0.32 0.44
N PHE A 56 3.76 0.76 1.37
CA PHE A 56 4.97 1.52 1.07
C PHE A 56 6.20 0.83 1.66
N PHE A 57 7.07 0.30 0.80
CA PHE A 57 8.38 -0.21 1.23
C PHE A 57 9.25 0.90 1.84
N ARG A 58 9.98 0.59 2.92
CA ARG A 58 10.87 1.53 3.62
C ARG A 58 12.33 1.10 3.46
N PRO A 59 13.09 1.69 2.51
CA PRO A 59 14.49 1.33 2.28
C PRO A 59 15.40 1.52 3.51
N VAL A 60 15.09 2.50 4.36
CA VAL A 60 15.83 2.79 5.61
C VAL A 60 15.63 1.73 6.70
N THR A 61 14.56 0.96 6.61
CA THR A 61 14.24 -0.15 7.53
C THR A 61 13.90 -1.38 6.69
N PRO A 62 14.91 -2.10 6.17
CA PRO A 62 14.71 -3.21 5.25
C PRO A 62 13.70 -4.25 5.76
N GLY A 63 12.90 -4.80 4.86
CA GLY A 63 11.81 -5.74 5.17
C GLY A 63 10.57 -5.13 5.81
N LYS A 64 10.57 -3.83 6.14
CA LYS A 64 9.42 -3.16 6.74
C LYS A 64 8.68 -2.27 5.75
N PHE A 65 7.38 -2.23 5.93
CA PHE A 65 6.43 -1.47 5.14
C PHE A 65 5.67 -0.50 6.05
N MET A 66 5.27 0.62 5.46
CA MET A 66 4.26 1.50 6.02
C MET A 66 2.95 1.26 5.27
N LEU A 67 1.85 1.13 6.00
CA LEU A 67 0.52 0.98 5.43
C LEU A 67 -0.26 2.28 5.67
N ARG A 68 -0.77 2.89 4.60
CA ARG A 68 -1.60 4.10 4.69
C ARG A 68 -3.07 3.73 4.50
N MET A 69 -3.90 4.08 5.47
CA MET A 69 -5.34 3.83 5.40
C MET A 69 -6.02 4.77 4.40
N ARG A 70 -7.30 4.53 4.11
CA ARG A 70 -8.20 5.48 3.44
C ARG A 70 -9.27 5.91 4.43
N MET A 71 -9.18 7.17 4.90
CA MET A 71 -10.10 7.74 5.89
C MET A 71 -10.70 9.04 5.38
N PRO A 72 -11.84 8.99 4.67
CA PRO A 72 -12.57 10.18 4.26
C PRO A 72 -12.94 11.04 5.47
N ASN A 73 -12.60 12.33 5.42
CA ASN A 73 -12.81 13.30 6.51
C ASN A 73 -12.15 12.91 7.86
N GLY A 74 -11.26 11.91 7.87
CA GLY A 74 -10.60 11.44 9.10
C GLY A 74 -11.53 10.78 10.11
N PHE A 75 -12.72 10.33 9.71
CA PHE A 75 -13.61 9.60 10.60
C PHE A 75 -13.13 8.18 10.83
N ILE A 76 -13.18 7.75 12.09
CA ILE A 76 -12.87 6.40 12.53
C ILE A 76 -13.73 6.05 13.75
N THR A 77 -14.20 4.81 13.84
CA THR A 77 -14.91 4.31 15.03
C THR A 77 -13.93 3.74 16.06
N SER A 78 -14.37 3.57 17.31
CA SER A 78 -13.57 2.90 18.35
C SER A 78 -13.21 1.46 17.97
N GLN A 79 -14.14 0.73 17.34
CA GLN A 79 -13.90 -0.62 16.84
C GLN A 79 -12.80 -0.65 15.76
N GLN A 80 -12.88 0.26 14.79
CA GLN A 80 -11.85 0.41 13.74
C GLN A 80 -10.48 0.75 14.33
N MET A 81 -10.44 1.69 15.29
CA MET A 81 -9.20 2.04 15.99
C MET A 81 -8.61 0.85 16.75
N GLY A 82 -9.45 0.05 17.43
CA GLY A 82 -9.01 -1.15 18.13
C GLY A 82 -8.32 -2.16 17.21
N VAL A 83 -8.91 -2.44 16.04
CA VAL A 83 -8.29 -3.34 15.05
C VAL A 83 -6.93 -2.81 14.57
N LEU A 84 -6.81 -1.51 14.27
CA LEU A 84 -5.54 -0.92 13.84
C LEU A 84 -4.47 -0.96 14.95
N ALA A 85 -4.87 -0.74 16.21
CA ALA A 85 -3.99 -0.83 17.35
C ALA A 85 -3.46 -2.27 17.55
N GLU A 86 -4.34 -3.26 17.48
CA GLU A 86 -3.96 -4.68 17.56
C GLU A 86 -2.99 -5.08 16.44
N ILE A 87 -3.21 -4.59 15.22
CA ILE A 87 -2.30 -4.84 14.09
C ILE A 87 -0.90 -4.30 14.40
N VAL A 88 -0.80 -3.04 14.82
CA VAL A 88 0.49 -2.39 15.10
C VAL A 88 1.20 -3.02 16.30
N GLN A 89 0.46 -3.40 17.34
CA GLN A 89 1.02 -3.98 18.56
C GLN A 89 1.82 -5.26 18.31
N ARG A 90 1.49 -6.03 17.27
CA ARG A 90 2.24 -7.24 16.87
C ARG A 90 3.71 -6.99 16.55
N TYR A 91 4.07 -5.74 16.22
CA TYR A 91 5.42 -5.39 15.79
C TYR A 91 6.31 -4.82 16.91
N GLY A 92 5.82 -4.72 18.15
CA GLY A 92 6.61 -4.28 19.30
C GLY A 92 7.29 -2.93 19.07
N GLU A 93 8.61 -2.86 19.29
CA GLU A 93 9.40 -1.63 19.09
C GLU A 93 9.39 -1.12 17.63
N ASP A 94 9.12 -2.00 16.67
CA ASP A 94 9.00 -1.62 15.25
C ASP A 94 7.61 -1.07 14.89
N GLY A 95 6.63 -1.31 15.76
CA GLY A 95 5.23 -0.95 15.57
C GLY A 95 4.95 0.47 16.03
N SER A 96 4.42 1.29 15.12
CA SER A 96 3.88 2.61 15.48
C SER A 96 2.80 3.04 14.49
N ALA A 97 2.03 4.06 14.88
CA ALA A 97 1.06 4.70 14.00
C ALA A 97 1.21 6.23 14.05
N ASP A 98 1.03 6.89 12.89
CA ASP A 98 1.07 8.34 12.78
C ASP A 98 -0.23 8.90 12.21
N ILE A 99 -0.64 10.04 12.75
CA ILE A 99 -1.65 10.91 12.13
C ILE A 99 -0.96 11.77 11.07
N THR A 100 -1.48 11.75 9.85
CA THR A 100 -0.95 12.52 8.72
C THR A 100 -1.61 13.89 8.62
N THR A 101 -0.97 14.80 7.87
CA THR A 101 -1.51 16.13 7.54
C THR A 101 -2.79 16.09 6.69
N ARG A 102 -3.25 14.91 6.25
CA ARG A 102 -4.50 14.69 5.53
C ARG A 102 -5.57 14.00 6.38
N GLN A 103 -5.48 14.13 7.71
CA GLN A 103 -6.41 13.55 8.68
C GLN A 103 -6.59 12.03 8.47
N ASN A 104 -5.48 11.32 8.30
CA ASN A 104 -5.46 9.91 7.96
C ASN A 104 -4.39 9.18 8.79
N LEU A 105 -4.49 7.87 8.94
CA LEU A 105 -3.55 7.07 9.71
C LEU A 105 -2.55 6.30 8.84
N GLN A 106 -1.32 6.19 9.34
CA GLN A 106 -0.26 5.36 8.77
C GLN A 106 0.27 4.38 9.82
N LEU A 107 0.22 3.09 9.52
CA LEU A 107 0.79 2.03 10.36
C LEU A 107 2.22 1.72 9.91
N ARG A 108 3.12 1.41 10.84
CA ARG A 108 4.53 1.11 10.59
C ARG A 108 4.94 -0.22 11.18
N GLY A 109 6.07 -0.74 10.71
CA GLY A 109 6.63 -2.03 11.15
C GLY A 109 6.09 -3.24 10.41
N ILE A 110 5.14 -3.03 9.49
CA ILE A 110 4.42 -4.10 8.79
C ILE A 110 5.38 -4.92 7.93
N ARG A 111 5.21 -6.24 7.91
CA ARG A 111 5.95 -7.16 7.05
C ARG A 111 5.06 -7.62 5.89
N ILE A 112 5.65 -7.99 4.75
CA ILE A 112 4.86 -8.32 3.55
C ILE A 112 3.99 -9.57 3.74
N GLU A 113 4.49 -10.50 4.55
CA GLU A 113 3.86 -11.77 4.94
C GLU A 113 2.50 -11.53 5.62
N ASP A 114 2.36 -10.43 6.36
CA ASP A 114 1.17 -10.12 7.15
C ASP A 114 0.12 -9.29 6.40
N ILE A 115 0.46 -8.76 5.21
CA ILE A 115 -0.42 -7.82 4.49
C ILE A 115 -1.78 -8.44 4.11
N PRO A 116 -1.86 -9.69 3.60
CA PRO A 116 -3.15 -10.32 3.31
C PRO A 116 -4.09 -10.40 4.54
N ASP A 117 -3.56 -10.83 5.69
CA ASP A 117 -4.31 -10.88 6.96
C ASP A 117 -4.77 -9.48 7.41
N ILE A 118 -3.90 -8.48 7.33
CA ILE A 118 -4.23 -7.10 7.69
C ILE A 118 -5.37 -6.57 6.81
N PHE A 119 -5.35 -6.88 5.52
CA PHE A 119 -6.41 -6.47 4.59
C PHE A 119 -7.73 -7.12 4.96
N HIS A 120 -7.72 -8.42 5.25
CA HIS A 120 -8.91 -9.16 5.68
C HIS A 120 -9.51 -8.56 6.97
N ARG A 121 -8.69 -8.35 8.01
CA ARG A 121 -9.13 -7.76 9.28
C ARG A 121 -9.64 -6.32 9.12
N SER A 122 -9.01 -5.54 8.24
CA SER A 122 -9.45 -4.17 7.95
C SER A 122 -10.81 -4.16 7.24
N GLU A 123 -11.01 -5.05 6.27
CA GLU A 123 -12.27 -5.17 5.53
C GLU A 123 -13.44 -5.58 6.44
N GLN A 124 -13.21 -6.46 7.42
CA GLN A 124 -14.21 -6.85 8.41
C GLN A 124 -14.77 -5.68 9.24
N VAL A 125 -14.03 -4.58 9.38
CA VAL A 125 -14.47 -3.35 10.06
C VAL A 125 -14.73 -2.18 9.11
N GLY A 126 -14.83 -2.46 7.80
CA GLY A 126 -15.14 -1.47 6.77
C GLY A 126 -14.00 -0.49 6.46
N LEU A 127 -12.76 -0.83 6.78
CA LEU A 127 -11.57 -0.06 6.43
C LEU A 127 -10.95 -0.57 5.12
N THR A 128 -10.25 0.32 4.42
CA THR A 128 -9.45 -0.04 3.24
C THR A 128 -8.21 0.84 3.13
N THR A 129 -7.22 0.38 2.39
CA THR A 129 -5.99 1.11 2.03
C THR A 129 -5.86 1.29 0.51
N VAL A 130 -6.75 0.63 -0.25
CA VAL A 130 -6.72 0.59 -1.71
C VAL A 130 -7.24 1.89 -2.31
N GLN A 131 -6.56 2.36 -3.35
CA GLN A 131 -6.96 3.52 -4.14
C GLN A 131 -7.83 3.05 -5.32
N SER A 132 -9.10 2.74 -5.04
CA SER A 132 -10.14 2.39 -6.01
C SER A 132 -11.24 3.44 -6.05
#